data_AF-A0A445BGL5-F1
#
_entry.id   AF-A0A445BGL5-F1
#
_cell.length_a   1.000
_cell.length_b   1.000
_cell.length_c   1.000
_cell.angle_alpha   90.00
_cell.angle_beta   90.00
_cell.angle_gamma   90.00
#
_symmetry.space_group_name_H-M   'P 1'
#
loop_
_entity.id
_entity.type
_entity.pdbx_description
1 polymer ?
#
loop_
_entity_poly.entity_id
_entity_poly.type
_entity_poly.pdbx_seq_one_letter_code
_entity_poly.pdbx_strand_id
1 'polypeptide(L)'
;MAESSKKRRRTNTDDLPFKNKLKLDSTILQILKDFSTSSSSSSSSSSSKTLTLQDLSLPFSCREVSDLSLSSVQSNIESLVLRIAHSILSGNGFAFDVPSRSATNQFYVPELDRIVLKDKSSLRPFANISTVRKSAITARILQLVHQLCIKGIHVTKRDLFYTDVKLFQDQIQSDTVLDDVSCMLGCTRSSLNVVAAEKGVVVWRLIFSDNGDMIDCTKMGMGGKAIPPNID
;
A
#
# COMPACT_ATOMS: atom_id res chain seq x y z
N MET A 1 -9.93 78.55 53.17
CA MET A 1 -9.98 78.68 51.70
C MET A 1 -10.60 77.39 51.16
N ALA A 2 -11.93 77.34 51.03
CA ALA A 2 -12.69 77.68 49.82
C ALA A 2 -12.48 76.62 48.70
N GLU A 3 -13.46 75.71 48.54
CA GLU A 3 -14.34 75.56 47.34
C GLU A 3 -13.63 74.83 46.18
N SER A 4 -14.21 73.89 45.41
CA SER A 4 -15.61 73.61 45.09
C SER A 4 -15.76 72.19 44.51
N SER A 5 -16.92 71.61 44.76
CA SER A 5 -17.50 70.38 44.23
C SER A 5 -17.43 70.18 42.70
N LYS A 6 -17.16 68.95 42.24
CA LYS A 6 -17.77 68.43 41.00
C LYS A 6 -17.99 66.91 41.04
N LYS A 7 -19.21 66.54 41.43
CA LYS A 7 -19.78 65.19 41.39
C LYS A 7 -19.94 64.78 39.93
N ARG A 8 -19.14 63.84 39.42
CA ARG A 8 -19.29 63.31 38.05
C ARG A 8 -20.22 62.09 38.08
N ARG A 9 -21.38 62.30 37.46
CA ARG A 9 -22.53 61.42 37.27
C ARG A 9 -22.11 60.08 36.64
N ARG A 10 -22.48 58.94 37.24
CA ARG A 10 -22.49 57.64 36.56
C ARG A 10 -23.53 57.70 35.44
N THR A 11 -23.12 57.48 34.21
CA THR A 11 -24.02 57.23 33.08
C THR A 11 -23.63 55.91 32.44
N ASN A 12 -24.67 55.11 32.19
CA ASN A 12 -24.67 53.75 31.70
C ASN A 12 -23.96 53.55 30.36
N THR A 13 -23.41 52.33 30.22
CA THR A 13 -23.28 51.54 28.99
C THR A 13 -22.55 52.21 27.82
N ASP A 14 -21.22 52.17 27.85
CA ASP A 14 -20.40 52.28 26.64
C ASP A 14 -20.53 50.98 25.83
N ASP A 15 -21.56 50.92 24.99
CA ASP A 15 -21.66 49.88 23.97
C ASP A 15 -20.54 50.07 22.94
N LEU A 16 -19.58 49.15 22.99
CA LEU A 16 -18.45 49.12 22.09
C LEU A 16 -18.92 49.16 20.62
N PRO A 17 -18.31 50.01 19.76
CA PRO A 17 -18.80 50.35 18.41
C PRO A 17 -18.83 49.17 17.41
N PHE A 18 -18.37 47.99 17.85
CA PHE A 18 -18.31 46.75 17.08
C PHE A 18 -19.36 45.71 17.50
N LYS A 19 -20.18 45.95 18.53
CA LYS A 19 -21.27 45.03 18.91
C LYS A 19 -22.21 44.70 17.76
N ASN A 20 -22.51 45.67 16.89
CA ASN A 20 -23.36 45.47 15.71
C ASN A 20 -22.68 44.70 14.56
N LYS A 21 -21.37 44.43 14.64
CA LYS A 21 -20.61 43.61 13.67
C LYS A 21 -20.32 42.21 14.18
N LEU A 22 -20.51 41.95 15.47
CA LEU A 22 -20.32 40.64 16.06
C LEU A 22 -21.59 39.82 15.83
N LYS A 23 -21.42 38.60 15.33
CA LYS A 23 -22.52 37.62 15.31
C LYS A 23 -22.97 37.39 16.76
N LEU A 24 -24.28 37.22 16.97
CA LEU A 24 -24.80 36.88 18.30
C LEU A 24 -24.11 35.62 18.83
N ASP A 25 -23.87 35.58 20.15
CA ASP A 25 -23.20 34.46 20.81
C ASP A 25 -23.87 33.11 20.52
N SER A 26 -25.21 33.10 20.38
CA SER A 26 -25.96 31.91 19.98
C SER A 26 -25.58 31.39 18.59
N THR A 27 -25.37 32.29 17.63
CA THR A 27 -24.93 31.96 16.27
C THR A 27 -23.50 31.46 16.26
N ILE A 28 -22.62 32.04 17.09
CA ILE A 28 -21.23 31.59 17.22
C ILE A 28 -21.19 30.19 17.83
N LEU A 29 -21.97 29.94 18.89
CA LEU A 29 -22.07 28.62 19.52
C LEU A 29 -22.66 27.57 18.58
N GLN A 30 -23.59 27.95 17.72
CA GLN A 30 -24.15 27.06 16.70
C GLN A 30 -23.10 26.71 15.64
N ILE A 31 -22.35 27.70 15.12
CA ILE A 31 -21.23 27.47 14.19
C ILE A 31 -20.16 26.57 14.81
N LEU A 32 -19.84 26.76 16.09
CA LEU A 32 -18.86 25.92 16.80
C LEU A 32 -19.37 24.49 16.99
N LYS A 33 -20.67 24.32 17.27
CA LYS A 33 -21.30 22.98 17.32
C LYS A 33 -21.29 22.31 15.96
N ASP A 34 -21.63 23.04 14.89
CA ASP A 34 -21.61 22.53 13.52
C ASP A 34 -20.19 22.14 13.09
N PHE A 35 -19.19 22.95 13.44
CA PHE A 35 -17.78 22.61 13.23
C PHE A 35 -17.38 21.37 14.05
N SER A 36 -17.79 21.28 15.32
CA SER A 36 -17.50 20.14 16.18
C SER A 36 -18.18 18.86 15.68
N THR A 37 -19.44 18.91 15.22
CA THR A 37 -20.12 17.75 14.62
C THR A 37 -19.49 17.35 13.30
N SER A 38 -19.10 18.31 12.46
CA SER A 38 -18.34 18.04 11.22
C SER A 38 -16.99 17.38 11.53
N SER A 39 -16.32 17.86 12.59
CA SER A 39 -15.06 17.32 13.07
C SER A 39 -15.26 15.92 13.67
N SER A 40 -16.36 15.68 14.37
CA SER A 40 -16.72 14.40 14.98
C SER A 40 -17.02 13.36 13.91
N SER A 41 -17.79 13.73 12.87
CA SER A 41 -18.01 12.89 11.68
C SER A 41 -16.71 12.64 10.91
N SER A 42 -15.74 13.56 10.95
CA SER A 42 -14.41 13.32 10.37
C SER A 42 -13.51 12.43 11.26
N SER A 43 -13.66 12.47 12.59
CA SER A 43 -12.89 11.62 13.51
C SER A 43 -13.44 10.19 13.65
N SER A 44 -14.69 9.95 13.28
CA SER A 44 -15.24 8.59 13.08
C SER A 44 -15.20 8.15 11.60
N SER A 45 -14.51 8.90 10.73
CA SER A 45 -14.35 8.62 9.30
C SER A 45 -12.90 8.80 8.82
N SER A 46 -11.92 8.42 9.65
CA SER A 46 -10.56 8.09 9.18
C SER A 46 -10.35 6.59 9.00
N SER A 47 -11.42 5.84 8.76
CA SER A 47 -11.38 4.78 7.75
C SER A 47 -12.09 5.35 6.55
N SER A 48 -11.37 6.11 5.72
CA SER A 48 -11.76 6.31 4.34
C SER A 48 -12.05 4.91 3.82
N LYS A 49 -13.30 4.56 3.52
CA LYS A 49 -13.56 3.37 2.72
C LYS A 49 -12.89 3.65 1.39
N THR A 50 -11.64 3.22 1.25
CA THR A 50 -10.94 3.22 -0.02
C THR A 50 -11.90 2.54 -0.99
N LEU A 51 -12.32 3.24 -2.02
CA LEU A 51 -13.15 2.66 -3.08
C LEU A 51 -12.47 1.36 -3.50
N THR A 52 -13.12 0.23 -3.23
CA THR A 52 -12.59 -1.08 -3.60
C THR A 52 -13.10 -1.44 -4.98
N LEU A 53 -12.40 -2.32 -5.69
CA LEU A 53 -12.89 -2.79 -7.00
C LEU A 53 -14.27 -3.47 -6.91
N GLN A 54 -14.66 -3.92 -5.71
CA GLN A 54 -15.97 -4.53 -5.44
C GLN A 54 -17.10 -3.50 -5.41
N ASP A 55 -16.80 -2.24 -5.08
CA ASP A 55 -17.75 -1.13 -5.10
C ASP A 55 -18.00 -0.61 -6.53
N LEU A 56 -17.07 -0.90 -7.44
CA LEU A 56 -17.17 -0.57 -8.85
C LEU A 56 -17.84 -1.73 -9.58
N SER A 57 -19.02 -1.49 -10.14
CA SER A 57 -19.73 -2.47 -10.98
C SER A 57 -19.04 -2.61 -12.35
N LEU A 58 -17.80 -3.09 -12.34
CA LEU A 58 -17.00 -3.30 -13.54
C LEU A 58 -17.59 -4.46 -14.35
N PRO A 59 -17.61 -4.37 -15.69
CA PRO A 59 -18.19 -5.41 -16.55
C PRO A 59 -17.37 -6.70 -16.62
N PHE A 60 -16.21 -6.76 -15.94
CA PHE A 60 -15.29 -7.89 -15.97
C PHE A 60 -14.86 -8.25 -14.54
N SER A 61 -14.66 -9.54 -14.26
CA SER A 61 -13.96 -9.92 -13.04
C SER A 61 -12.50 -9.47 -13.17
N CYS A 62 -12.05 -8.83 -12.10
CA CYS A 62 -10.74 -8.18 -12.04
C CYS A 62 -10.04 -8.77 -10.84
N ARG A 63 -8.80 -9.21 -11.06
CA ARG A 63 -7.99 -9.75 -9.96
C ARG A 63 -7.35 -8.58 -9.23
N GLU A 64 -7.90 -8.26 -8.08
CA GLU A 64 -7.32 -7.23 -7.20
C GLU A 64 -6.01 -7.72 -6.61
N VAL A 65 -5.05 -6.80 -6.53
CA VAL A 65 -3.78 -7.00 -5.83
C VAL A 65 -3.78 -6.06 -4.64
N SER A 66 -3.74 -6.64 -3.44
CA SER A 66 -3.76 -5.92 -2.17
C SER A 66 -2.49 -6.15 -1.38
N ASP A 67 -2.16 -5.25 -0.45
CA ASP A 67 -1.10 -5.49 0.51
C ASP A 67 -1.57 -6.55 1.51
N LEU A 68 -0.84 -7.67 1.60
CA LEU A 68 -1.14 -8.77 2.49
C LEU A 68 -0.13 -8.84 3.63
N SER A 69 -0.60 -9.27 4.80
CA SER A 69 0.27 -9.61 5.93
C SER A 69 1.07 -10.88 5.66
N LEU A 70 2.20 -11.06 6.34
CA LEU A 70 3.08 -12.22 6.17
C LEU A 70 2.35 -13.55 6.43
N SER A 71 1.47 -13.59 7.43
CA SER A 71 0.67 -14.78 7.73
C SER A 71 -0.33 -15.09 6.62
N SER A 72 -0.98 -14.07 6.06
CA SER A 72 -1.89 -14.24 4.92
C SER A 72 -1.17 -14.75 3.68
N VAL A 73 0.02 -14.21 3.37
CA VAL A 73 0.85 -14.68 2.26
C VAL A 73 1.24 -16.14 2.47
N GLN A 74 1.68 -16.51 3.68
CA GLN A 74 2.00 -17.90 4.01
C GLN A 74 0.81 -18.84 3.80
N SER A 75 -0.36 -18.52 4.36
CA SER A 75 -1.56 -19.35 4.21
C SER A 75 -2.01 -19.49 2.75
N ASN A 76 -1.84 -18.43 1.94
CA ASN A 76 -2.14 -18.48 0.51
C ASN A 76 -1.18 -19.40 -0.24
N ILE A 77 0.11 -19.37 0.08
CA ILE A 77 1.12 -20.27 -0.49
C ILE A 77 0.81 -21.72 -0.11
N GLU A 78 0.54 -22.00 1.16
CA GLU A 78 0.20 -23.34 1.64
C GLU A 78 -1.07 -23.87 0.97
N SER A 79 -2.12 -23.04 0.87
CA SER A 79 -3.38 -23.39 0.19
C SER A 79 -3.15 -23.71 -1.30
N LEU A 80 -2.28 -22.95 -1.97
CA LEU A 80 -1.92 -23.20 -3.36
C LEU A 80 -1.15 -24.51 -3.52
N VAL A 81 -0.20 -24.80 -2.63
CA VAL A 81 0.57 -26.05 -2.62
C VAL A 81 -0.35 -27.25 -2.34
N LEU A 82 -1.27 -27.14 -1.38
CA LEU A 82 -2.26 -28.19 -1.09
C LEU A 82 -3.15 -28.49 -2.29
N ARG A 83 -3.63 -27.44 -2.99
CA ARG A 83 -4.43 -27.60 -4.21
C ARG A 83 -3.67 -28.34 -5.31
N ILE A 84 -2.38 -28.00 -5.47
CA ILE A 84 -1.48 -28.66 -6.42
C ILE A 84 -1.25 -30.13 -6.02
N ALA A 85 -0.96 -30.39 -4.74
CA ALA A 85 -0.76 -31.75 -4.24
C ALA A 85 -2.00 -32.62 -4.48
N HIS A 86 -3.20 -32.08 -4.22
CA HIS A 86 -4.45 -32.75 -4.52
C HIS A 86 -4.61 -33.05 -6.03
N SER A 87 -4.28 -32.10 -6.91
CA SER A 87 -4.29 -32.30 -8.37
C SER A 87 -3.33 -33.40 -8.84
N ILE A 88 -2.16 -33.50 -8.20
CA ILE A 88 -1.18 -34.55 -8.49
C ILE A 88 -1.71 -35.92 -8.05
N LEU A 89 -2.25 -36.01 -6.82
CA LEU A 89 -2.82 -37.24 -6.27
C LEU A 89 -4.05 -37.73 -7.05
N SER A 90 -4.83 -36.81 -7.62
CA SER A 90 -5.97 -37.14 -8.47
C SER A 90 -5.59 -37.50 -9.92
N GLY A 91 -4.30 -37.48 -10.27
CA GLY A 91 -3.81 -37.82 -11.62
C GLY A 91 -3.93 -36.71 -12.66
N ASN A 92 -4.36 -35.50 -12.28
CA ASN A 92 -4.48 -34.35 -13.18
C ASN A 92 -3.14 -33.65 -13.45
N GLY A 93 -2.09 -34.05 -12.72
CA GLY A 93 -0.72 -33.57 -12.89
C GLY A 93 -0.45 -32.24 -12.19
N PHE A 94 0.76 -31.71 -12.45
CA PHE A 94 1.27 -30.49 -11.83
C PHE A 94 1.23 -29.32 -12.82
N ALA A 95 0.46 -28.28 -12.51
CA ALA A 95 0.40 -27.06 -13.29
C ALA A 95 0.20 -25.84 -12.39
N PHE A 96 0.73 -24.69 -12.82
CA PHE A 96 0.42 -23.40 -12.22
C PHE A 96 -0.55 -22.64 -13.10
N ASP A 97 -1.55 -22.02 -12.47
CA ASP A 97 -2.43 -21.04 -13.12
C ASP A 97 -1.89 -19.63 -12.87
N VAL A 98 -1.40 -18.99 -13.92
CA VAL A 98 -0.70 -17.70 -13.85
C VAL A 98 -1.47 -16.64 -14.62
N PRO A 99 -1.95 -15.56 -13.98
CA PRO A 99 -2.59 -14.45 -14.67
C PRO A 99 -1.70 -13.88 -15.78
N SER A 100 -2.28 -13.63 -16.97
CA SER A 100 -1.52 -13.04 -18.07
C SER A 100 -1.26 -11.57 -17.79
N ARG A 101 0.01 -11.15 -17.83
CA ARG A 101 0.40 -9.73 -17.71
C ARG A 101 0.54 -9.02 -19.07
N SER A 102 0.04 -9.61 -20.15
CA SER A 102 0.07 -8.98 -21.48
C SER A 102 -0.71 -7.67 -21.51
N ALA A 103 -0.30 -6.71 -22.35
CA ALA A 103 -0.96 -5.40 -22.47
C ALA A 103 -2.47 -5.52 -22.77
N THR A 104 -2.88 -6.56 -23.50
CA THR A 104 -4.29 -6.88 -23.79
C THR A 104 -5.12 -7.26 -22.55
N ASN A 105 -4.47 -7.78 -21.51
CA ASN A 105 -5.10 -8.17 -20.25
C ASN A 105 -5.06 -7.08 -19.18
N GLN A 106 -4.39 -5.97 -19.45
CA GLN A 106 -4.34 -4.82 -18.55
C GLN A 106 -5.56 -3.92 -18.81
N PHE A 107 -6.13 -3.38 -17.73
CA PHE A 107 -7.23 -2.42 -17.78
C PHE A 107 -6.92 -1.30 -16.80
N TYR A 108 -6.98 -0.05 -17.26
CA TYR A 108 -6.82 1.09 -16.39
C TYR A 108 -8.19 1.50 -15.85
N VAL A 109 -8.30 1.62 -14.53
CA VAL A 109 -9.50 2.06 -13.82
C VAL A 109 -9.29 3.52 -13.41
N PRO A 110 -9.92 4.50 -14.07
CA PRO A 110 -9.71 5.92 -13.78
C PRO A 110 -10.13 6.32 -12.36
N GLU A 111 -11.16 5.66 -11.82
CA GLU A 111 -11.72 5.96 -10.49
C GLU A 111 -10.75 5.63 -9.36
N LEU A 112 -9.86 4.65 -9.57
CA LEU A 112 -8.84 4.23 -8.61
C LEU A 112 -7.43 4.68 -9.01
N ASP A 113 -7.29 5.36 -10.15
CA ASP A 113 -6.02 5.70 -10.78
C ASP A 113 -5.02 4.51 -10.79
N ARG A 114 -5.52 3.32 -11.13
CA ARG A 114 -4.75 2.06 -11.03
C ARG A 114 -4.97 1.16 -12.23
N ILE A 115 -3.92 0.42 -12.60
CA ILE A 115 -3.99 -0.64 -13.61
C ILE A 115 -4.31 -1.97 -12.91
N VAL A 116 -5.32 -2.66 -13.40
CA VAL A 116 -5.76 -3.99 -12.93
C VAL A 116 -5.65 -5.02 -14.05
N LEU A 117 -5.55 -6.29 -13.68
CA LEU A 117 -5.56 -7.41 -14.61
C LEU A 117 -6.98 -7.97 -14.75
N LYS A 118 -7.41 -8.23 -15.98
CA LYS A 118 -8.65 -8.98 -16.27
C LYS A 118 -8.44 -10.47 -16.02
N ASP A 119 -9.49 -11.27 -16.20
CA ASP A 119 -9.51 -12.71 -15.89
C ASP A 119 -8.68 -13.64 -16.79
N LYS A 120 -7.94 -13.14 -17.79
CA LYS A 120 -7.17 -14.06 -18.65
C LYS A 120 -5.99 -14.62 -17.87
N SER A 121 -6.00 -15.93 -17.66
CA SER A 121 -4.88 -16.67 -17.10
C SER A 121 -4.25 -17.61 -18.12
N SER A 122 -3.03 -18.04 -17.81
CA SER A 122 -2.23 -18.95 -18.59
C SER A 122 -1.81 -20.13 -17.73
N LEU A 123 -2.15 -21.34 -18.17
CA LEU A 123 -1.73 -22.56 -17.50
C LEU A 123 -0.29 -22.90 -17.90
N ARG A 124 0.54 -23.21 -16.89
CA ARG A 124 1.93 -23.63 -17.05
C ARG A 124 2.09 -25.06 -16.51
N PRO A 125 1.75 -26.09 -17.31
CA PRO A 125 1.93 -27.47 -16.91
C PRO A 125 3.41 -27.83 -16.83
N PHE A 126 3.78 -28.59 -15.81
CA PHE A 126 5.14 -29.10 -15.64
C PHE A 126 5.48 -30.21 -16.63
N ALA A 127 4.49 -30.86 -17.26
CA ALA A 127 4.75 -31.91 -18.24
C ALA A 127 5.19 -31.37 -19.63
N ASN A 128 4.97 -30.09 -19.92
CA ASN A 128 5.27 -29.52 -21.23
C ASN A 128 6.66 -28.89 -21.26
N ILE A 129 7.52 -29.37 -22.17
CA ILE A 129 8.92 -28.94 -22.38
C ILE A 129 9.09 -27.41 -22.40
N SER A 130 8.17 -26.69 -23.05
CA SER A 130 8.23 -25.23 -23.17
C SER A 130 8.00 -24.48 -21.84
N THR A 131 7.22 -25.06 -20.92
CA THR A 131 6.83 -24.43 -19.65
C THR A 131 7.50 -25.03 -18.43
N VAL A 132 8.09 -26.24 -18.54
CA VAL A 132 8.75 -26.97 -17.43
C VAL A 132 9.70 -26.06 -16.65
N ARG A 133 10.58 -25.35 -17.37
CA ARG A 133 11.59 -24.50 -16.74
C ARG A 133 10.95 -23.37 -15.93
N LYS A 134 9.96 -22.68 -16.50
CA LYS A 134 9.24 -21.59 -15.82
C LYS A 134 8.47 -22.12 -14.62
N SER A 135 7.82 -23.28 -14.73
CA SER A 135 7.12 -23.92 -13.61
C SER A 135 8.09 -24.32 -12.48
N ALA A 136 9.26 -24.87 -12.81
CA ALA A 136 10.29 -25.21 -11.82
C ALA A 136 10.83 -23.95 -11.08
N ILE A 137 11.10 -22.87 -11.81
CA ILE A 137 11.51 -21.58 -11.24
C ILE A 137 10.40 -21.03 -10.33
N THR A 138 9.13 -21.13 -10.75
CA THR A 138 7.97 -20.67 -9.98
C THR A 138 7.87 -21.41 -8.64
N ALA A 139 7.98 -22.75 -8.67
CA ALA A 139 8.00 -23.57 -7.46
C ALA A 139 9.17 -23.21 -6.52
N ARG A 140 10.36 -22.95 -7.08
CA ARG A 140 11.53 -22.54 -6.30
C ARG A 140 11.34 -21.18 -5.63
N ILE A 141 10.79 -20.20 -6.35
CA ILE A 141 10.52 -18.86 -5.80
C ILE A 141 9.43 -18.95 -4.71
N LEU A 142 8.36 -19.72 -4.92
CA LEU A 142 7.34 -19.98 -3.89
C LEU A 142 7.96 -20.56 -2.61
N GLN A 143 8.87 -21.53 -2.74
CA GLN A 143 9.60 -22.11 -1.61
C GLN A 143 10.44 -21.05 -0.87
N LEU A 144 11.19 -20.23 -1.60
CA LEU A 144 12.02 -19.17 -1.02
C LEU A 144 11.16 -18.15 -0.28
N VAL A 145 10.12 -17.62 -0.92
CA VAL A 145 9.18 -16.66 -0.32
C VAL A 145 8.57 -17.24 0.96
N HIS A 146 8.11 -18.49 0.93
CA HIS A 146 7.57 -19.16 2.10
C HIS A 146 8.58 -19.21 3.26
N GLN A 147 9.85 -19.51 2.98
CA GLN A 147 10.92 -19.46 3.97
C GLN A 147 11.20 -18.04 4.50
N LEU A 148 11.11 -17.01 3.65
CA LEU A 148 11.28 -15.62 4.05
C LEU A 148 10.15 -15.18 4.99
N CYS A 149 8.91 -15.54 4.67
CA CYS A 149 7.74 -15.27 5.51
C CYS A 149 7.87 -15.94 6.89
N ILE A 150 8.29 -17.22 6.95
CA ILE A 150 8.48 -17.94 8.23
C ILE A 150 9.54 -17.27 9.10
N LYS A 151 10.65 -16.87 8.49
CA LYS A 151 11.78 -16.27 9.22
C LYS A 151 11.56 -14.79 9.54
N GLY A 152 10.57 -14.14 8.93
CA GLY A 152 10.36 -12.70 9.05
C GLY A 152 11.54 -11.87 8.54
N ILE A 153 12.27 -12.36 7.52
CA ILE A 153 13.43 -11.67 6.95
C ILE A 153 13.10 -11.13 5.57
N HIS A 154 13.76 -10.03 5.19
CA HIS A 154 13.70 -9.45 3.86
C HIS A 154 14.96 -9.78 3.06
N VAL A 155 14.82 -9.99 1.76
CA VAL A 155 15.93 -10.35 0.86
C VAL A 155 15.87 -9.50 -0.39
N THR A 156 17.03 -9.12 -0.95
CA THR A 156 17.06 -8.31 -2.16
C THR A 156 16.83 -9.17 -3.41
N LYS A 157 16.37 -8.57 -4.52
CA LYS A 157 16.23 -9.28 -5.80
C LYS A 157 17.51 -9.99 -6.26
N ARG A 158 18.67 -9.39 -5.98
CA ARG A 158 19.96 -9.97 -6.37
C ARG A 158 20.34 -11.14 -5.49
N ASP A 159 20.12 -11.03 -4.19
CA ASP A 159 20.36 -12.14 -3.27
C ASP A 159 19.47 -13.34 -3.63
N LEU A 160 18.20 -13.09 -4.00
CA LEU A 160 17.30 -14.12 -4.51
C LEU A 160 17.83 -14.77 -5.80
N PHE A 161 18.39 -13.99 -6.72
CA PHE A 161 19.04 -14.53 -7.91
C PHE A 161 20.28 -15.38 -7.58
N TYR A 162 21.06 -14.97 -6.57
CA TYR A 162 22.27 -15.68 -6.17
C TYR A 162 22.00 -17.00 -5.42
N THR A 163 20.78 -17.26 -4.95
CA THR A 163 20.48 -18.55 -4.29
C THR A 163 20.62 -19.72 -5.26
N ASP A 164 20.21 -19.55 -6.53
CA ASP A 164 20.23 -20.61 -7.55
C ASP A 164 20.54 -20.07 -8.95
N VAL A 165 21.74 -19.52 -9.12
CA VAL A 165 22.21 -18.98 -10.41
C VAL A 165 22.09 -19.99 -11.56
N LYS A 166 22.29 -21.28 -11.29
CA LYS A 166 22.16 -22.36 -12.30
C LYS A 166 20.73 -22.52 -12.81
N LEU A 167 19.73 -22.37 -11.92
CA LEU A 167 18.32 -22.52 -12.26
C LEU A 167 17.78 -21.26 -12.93
N PHE A 168 18.16 -20.08 -12.46
CA PHE A 168 17.64 -18.82 -13.01
C PHE A 168 18.34 -18.44 -14.32
N GLN A 169 19.65 -18.69 -14.45
CA GLN A 169 20.54 -18.24 -15.53
C GLN A 169 20.63 -16.70 -15.63
N ASP A 170 19.50 -16.05 -15.87
CA ASP A 170 19.38 -14.60 -16.00
C ASP A 170 18.47 -14.01 -14.91
N GLN A 171 18.86 -12.84 -14.39
CA GLN A 171 18.07 -12.11 -13.41
C GLN A 171 16.67 -11.73 -13.93
N ILE A 172 16.53 -11.53 -15.24
CA ILE A 172 15.25 -11.23 -15.88
C ILE A 172 14.25 -12.38 -15.67
N GLN A 173 14.71 -13.63 -15.67
CA GLN A 173 13.84 -14.79 -15.48
C GLN A 173 13.33 -14.88 -14.04
N SER A 174 14.19 -14.67 -13.05
CA SER A 174 13.77 -14.65 -11.63
C SER A 174 12.83 -13.49 -11.35
N ASP A 175 13.12 -12.29 -11.86
CA ASP A 175 12.27 -11.12 -11.67
C ASP A 175 10.90 -11.29 -12.33
N THR A 176 10.86 -11.82 -13.56
CA THR A 176 9.59 -12.07 -14.26
C THR A 176 8.72 -13.07 -13.51
N VAL A 177 9.30 -14.16 -13.00
CA VAL A 177 8.54 -15.18 -12.27
C VAL A 177 8.15 -14.69 -10.88
N LEU A 178 8.96 -13.87 -10.22
CA LEU A 178 8.61 -13.25 -8.95
C LEU A 178 7.37 -12.35 -9.09
N ASP A 179 7.30 -11.55 -10.16
CA ASP A 179 6.11 -10.74 -10.44
C ASP A 179 4.89 -11.60 -10.84
N ASP A 180 5.11 -12.76 -11.48
CA ASP A 180 4.04 -13.74 -11.73
C ASP A 180 3.52 -14.32 -10.41
N VAL A 181 4.39 -14.65 -9.46
CA VAL A 181 4.04 -15.18 -8.13
C VAL A 181 3.24 -14.15 -7.32
N SER A 182 3.61 -12.87 -7.35
CA SER A 182 2.83 -11.82 -6.68
C SER A 182 1.41 -11.74 -7.22
N CYS A 183 1.25 -11.81 -8.55
CA CYS A 183 -0.06 -11.84 -9.20
C CYS A 183 -0.83 -13.14 -8.89
N MET A 184 -0.15 -14.28 -8.81
CA MET A 184 -0.75 -15.58 -8.45
C MET A 184 -1.22 -15.65 -7.00
N LEU A 185 -0.61 -14.90 -6.09
CA LEU A 185 -1.01 -14.80 -4.69
C LEU A 185 -1.99 -13.63 -4.46
N GLY A 186 -2.14 -12.73 -5.43
CA GLY A 186 -2.97 -11.52 -5.30
C GLY A 186 -2.37 -10.49 -4.34
N CYS A 187 -1.05 -10.53 -4.14
CA CYS A 187 -0.36 -9.65 -3.20
C CYS A 187 0.57 -8.69 -3.93
N THR A 188 0.85 -7.54 -3.31
CA THR A 188 1.89 -6.65 -3.83
C THR A 188 3.27 -7.30 -3.67
N ARG A 189 4.25 -6.73 -4.36
CA ARG A 189 5.64 -7.20 -4.28
C ARG A 189 6.21 -7.01 -2.87
N SER A 190 5.85 -5.92 -2.21
CA SER A 190 6.32 -5.58 -0.86
C SER A 190 5.91 -6.65 0.15
N SER A 191 4.69 -7.21 0.01
CA SER A 191 4.20 -8.32 0.85
C SER A 191 4.98 -9.63 0.73
N LEU A 192 5.81 -9.82 -0.30
CA LEU A 192 6.63 -11.03 -0.48
C LEU A 192 7.96 -10.97 0.30
N ASN A 193 8.25 -9.89 1.02
CA ASN A 193 9.55 -9.62 1.66
C ASN A 193 10.73 -9.61 0.67
N VAL A 194 10.47 -9.39 -0.63
CA VAL A 194 11.51 -9.26 -1.65
C VAL A 194 11.65 -7.82 -2.09
N VAL A 195 12.78 -7.23 -1.72
CA VAL A 195 12.99 -5.79 -1.76
C VAL A 195 13.95 -5.43 -2.90
N ALA A 196 13.75 -4.25 -3.50
CA ALA A 196 14.67 -3.72 -4.49
C ALA A 196 15.88 -3.07 -3.80
N ALA A 197 17.05 -3.08 -4.46
CA ALA A 197 18.18 -2.31 -3.97
C ALA A 197 17.86 -0.80 -4.02
N GLU A 198 18.24 -0.08 -2.96
CA GLU A 198 18.14 1.38 -2.89
C GLU A 198 18.93 2.03 -4.03
N LYS A 199 18.26 2.90 -4.80
CA LYS A 199 18.91 3.68 -5.87
C LYS A 199 18.49 5.15 -5.87
N GLY A 200 17.49 5.52 -5.07
CA GLY A 200 16.97 6.88 -4.99
C GLY A 200 17.53 7.62 -3.79
N VAL A 201 17.81 8.91 -3.97
CA VAL A 201 18.17 9.84 -2.90
C VAL A 201 17.15 10.97 -2.91
N VAL A 202 16.63 11.35 -1.74
CA VAL A 202 15.72 12.47 -1.56
C VAL A 202 16.44 13.67 -0.92
N VAL A 203 16.23 14.85 -1.52
CA VAL A 203 16.65 16.14 -0.99
C VAL A 203 15.50 17.11 -1.17
N TRP A 204 14.85 17.51 -0.07
CA TRP A 204 13.77 18.48 -0.10
C TRP A 204 13.50 19.06 1.30
N ARG A 205 12.57 20.02 1.38
CA ARG A 205 11.91 20.42 2.64
C ARG A 205 10.90 19.35 3.06
N LEU A 206 11.43 18.19 3.46
CA LEU A 206 10.68 17.03 3.90
C LEU A 206 11.26 16.54 5.23
N ILE A 207 10.38 16.20 6.17
CA ILE A 207 10.73 15.54 7.41
C ILE A 207 9.82 14.32 7.49
N PHE A 208 10.40 13.14 7.70
CA PHE A 208 9.64 11.88 7.83
C PHE A 208 10.15 11.05 9.00
N SER A 209 9.31 10.20 9.56
CA SER A 209 9.67 9.23 10.58
C SER A 209 9.89 7.87 9.95
N ASP A 210 11.02 7.24 10.22
CA ASP A 210 11.34 5.87 9.79
C ASP A 210 11.72 5.06 11.02
N ASN A 211 10.95 4.02 11.33
CA ASN A 211 11.20 3.15 12.49
C ASN A 211 11.40 3.88 13.85
N GLY A 212 10.74 5.03 14.01
CA GLY A 212 10.85 5.87 15.21
C GLY A 212 11.92 6.95 15.15
N ASP A 213 12.79 6.93 14.14
CA ASP A 213 13.79 7.98 13.90
C ASP A 213 13.20 9.09 13.02
N MET A 214 13.26 10.33 13.51
CA MET A 214 12.80 11.49 12.76
C MET A 214 13.93 12.01 11.86
N ILE A 215 13.74 11.91 10.55
CA ILE A 215 14.74 12.23 9.54
C ILE A 215 14.37 13.55 8.87
N ASP A 216 15.20 14.57 9.08
CA ASP A 216 15.08 15.89 8.47
C ASP A 216 15.95 15.99 7.20
N CYS A 217 15.31 15.92 6.02
CA CYS A 217 16.01 15.99 4.73
C CYS A 217 16.58 17.37 4.40
N THR A 218 16.26 18.42 5.18
CA THR A 218 16.81 19.77 4.93
C THR A 218 18.25 19.94 5.40
N LYS A 219 18.71 19.06 6.31
CA LYS A 219 20.03 19.16 6.97
C LYS A 219 21.02 18.09 6.51
N MET A 220 20.69 17.33 5.47
CA MET A 220 21.49 16.20 4.97
C MET A 220 22.66 16.63 4.05
N GLY A 221 22.87 17.93 3.83
CA GLY A 221 23.94 18.47 2.98
C GLY A 221 23.77 18.09 1.50
N MET A 222 24.88 17.94 0.78
CA MET A 222 24.87 17.59 -0.66
C MET A 222 24.54 16.12 -0.94
N GLY A 223 24.63 15.25 0.07
CA GLY A 223 24.47 13.80 -0.09
C GLY A 223 23.02 13.31 -0.04
N GLY A 224 22.10 14.08 0.54
CA GLY A 224 20.69 13.70 0.72
C GLY A 224 20.50 12.43 1.57
N LYS A 225 19.24 12.00 1.71
CA LYS A 225 18.89 10.74 2.39
C LYS A 225 18.53 9.68 1.34
N ALA A 226 19.13 8.49 1.42
CA ALA A 226 18.71 7.35 0.61
C ALA A 226 17.27 6.96 0.94
N ILE A 227 16.44 6.74 -0.08
CA ILE A 227 15.04 6.35 0.08
C ILE A 227 15.02 4.85 0.42
N PRO A 228 14.58 4.47 1.64
CA PRO A 228 14.45 3.08 1.99
C PRO A 228 13.52 2.37 1.01
N PRO A 229 13.82 1.14 0.63
CA PRO A 229 13.07 0.41 -0.38
C PRO A 229 11.80 -0.24 0.22
N ASN A 230 11.72 -0.30 1.55
CA ASN A 230 10.52 -0.64 2.29
C ASN A 230 9.96 0.63 2.93
N ILE A 231 8.66 0.84 2.77
CA ILE A 231 7.93 2.01 3.28
C ILE A 231 6.85 1.42 4.19
N ASP A 232 7.25 0.99 5.38
CA ASP A 232 6.33 0.54 6.44
C ASP A 232 6.00 1.71 7.39
#